data_AF-A0A2H6FWP1-F1
#
_entry.id   AF-A0A2H6FWP1-F1
#
_cell.length_a   1.000
_cell.length_b   1.000
_cell.length_c   1.000
_cell.angle_alpha   90.00
_cell.angle_beta   90.00
_cell.angle_gamma   90.00
#
_symmetry.space_group_name_H-M   'P 1'
#
loop_
_entity.id
_entity.type
_entity.pdbx_description
1 polymer ?
#
loop_
_entity_poly.entity_id
_entity_poly.type
_entity_poly.pdbx_seq_one_letter_code
_entity_poly.pdbx_strand_id
1 'polypeptide(L)' 'MTAAFFAQLAVLYVPAMQWVFRTVPLTMAEWAEIAIVSVTVMIFVEIDKWLRRRA' A
#
# COMPACT_ATOMS: atom_id res chain seq x y z
N MET A 1 -2.75 -11.86 5.78
CA MET A 1 -2.54 -10.41 5.49
C MET A 1 -1.82 -9.68 6.61
N THR A 2 -2.09 -9.97 7.89
CA THR A 2 -1.43 -9.34 9.04
C THR A 2 0.10 -9.45 9.04
N ALA A 3 0.67 -10.63 8.77
CA ALA A 3 2.12 -10.81 8.71
C ALA A 3 2.81 -9.94 7.64
N ALA A 4 2.19 -9.79 6.47
CA ALA A 4 2.71 -8.94 5.40
C ALA A 4 2.73 -7.47 5.79
N PHE A 5 1.69 -6.99 6.50
CA PHE A 5 1.64 -5.63 7.00
C PHE A 5 2.75 -5.34 8.01
N PHE A 6 2.98 -6.24 8.97
CA PHE A 6 4.10 -6.08 9.92
C PHE A 6 5.47 -6.17 9.24
N ALA A 7 5.63 -7.03 8.22
CA ALA A 7 6.85 -7.08 7.44
C ALA A 7 7.10 -5.75 6.70
N GLN A 8 6.06 -5.13 6.11
CA GLN A 8 6.16 -3.82 5.48
C GLN A 8 6.59 -2.74 6.49
N LEU A 9 5.98 -2.71 7.68
CA LEU A 9 6.39 -1.78 8.74
C LEU A 9 7.84 -2.03 9.19
N ALA A 10 8.26 -3.29 9.30
CA ALA A 10 9.63 -3.64 9.64
C ALA A 10 10.63 -3.12 8.59
N VAL A 11 10.33 -3.29 7.30
CA VAL A 11 11.19 -2.79 6.21
C VAL A 11 11.29 -1.26 6.21
N LEU A 12 10.23 -0.56 6.62
CA LEU A 12 10.22 0.91 6.62
C LEU A 12 10.82 1.55 7.88
N TYR A 13 10.82 0.86 9.03
CA TYR A 13 11.17 1.47 10.31
C TYR A 13 12.27 0.75 11.10
N VAL A 14 12.67 -0.47 10.73
CA VAL A 14 13.80 -1.16 11.36
C VAL A 14 15.11 -0.79 10.64
N PRO A 15 16.11 -0.19 11.30
CA PRO A 15 17.32 0.32 10.64
C PRO A 15 18.10 -0.73 9.84
N ALA A 16 18.20 -1.96 10.34
CA ALA A 16 18.85 -3.06 9.63
C ALA A 16 18.14 -3.37 8.29
N MET A 17 16.81 -3.36 8.28
CA MET A 17 16.03 -3.61 7.07
C MET A 17 16.07 -2.41 6.11
N GLN A 18 16.04 -1.18 6.62
CA GLN A 18 16.21 0.03 5.81
C GLN A 18 17.54 0.02 5.05
N TRP A 19 18.62 -0.41 5.70
CA TRP A 19 19.92 -0.53 5.04
C TRP A 19 19.95 -1.62 3.96
N VAL A 20 19.35 -2.79 4.24
CA VAL A 20 19.29 -3.91 3.28
C VAL A 20 18.43 -3.55 2.05
N PHE A 21 17.22 -3.05 2.29
CA PHE A 21 16.24 -2.75 1.24
C PHE A 21 16.36 -1.33 0.67
N ARG A 22 17.28 -0.52 1.20
CA ARG A 22 17.53 0.87 0.78
C ARG A 22 16.27 1.74 0.85
N THR A 23 15.51 1.59 1.92
CA THR A 23 14.30 2.37 2.17
C THR A 23 14.55 3.51 3.15
N VAL A 24 13.66 4.50 3.09
CA VAL A 24 13.62 5.62 4.03
C VAL A 24 12.26 5.62 4.75
N PRO A 25 12.19 6.17 5.97
CA PRO A 25 10.91 6.24 6.68
C PRO A 25 9.97 7.20 5.94
N LEU A 26 8.74 6.74 5.71
CA LEU A 26 7.69 7.54 5.09
C LEU A 26 7.12 8.54 6.10
N THR A 27 6.95 9.77 5.63
CA THR A 27 6.20 10.82 6.30
C THR A 27 4.69 10.57 6.21
N MET A 28 3.91 11.21 7.08
CA MET A 28 2.45 11.07 7.06
C MET A 28 1.81 11.58 5.76
N ALA A 29 2.42 12.57 5.10
CA ALA A 29 1.93 13.08 3.81
C ALA A 29 2.10 12.04 2.70
N GLU A 30 3.26 11.38 2.62
CA GLU A 30 3.52 10.32 1.64
C GLU A 30 2.61 9.11 1.87
N TRP A 31 2.35 8.76 3.14
CA TRP A 31 1.35 7.74 3.49
C TRP A 31 -0.04 8.09 2.95
N ALA A 32 -0.46 9.35 3.06
CA ALA A 32 -1.75 9.79 2.53
C ALA A 32 -1.80 9.71 1.00
N GLU A 33 -0.73 10.11 0.30
CA GLU A 33 -0.63 10.01 -1.15
C GLU A 33 -0.73 8.55 -1.64
N ILE A 34 0.01 7.63 -1.01
CA ILE A 34 -0.05 6.20 -1.32
C ILE A 34 -1.46 5.65 -1.11
N ALA A 35 -2.14 6.04 -0.03
CA ALA A 35 -3.51 5.62 0.24
C ALA A 35 -4.49 6.12 -0.84
N ILE A 36 -4.38 7.39 -1.24
CA ILE A 36 -5.22 7.97 -2.31
C ILE A 36 -5.02 7.18 -3.60
N VAL A 37 -3.78 6.99 -4.04
CA VAL A 37 -3.48 6.26 -5.28
C VAL A 37 -3.97 4.81 -5.22
N SER A 38 -3.76 4.12 -4.10
CA SER A 38 -4.19 2.71 -3.93
C SER A 38 -5.71 2.55 -4.01
N VAL A 39 -6.46 3.50 -3.44
CA VAL A 39 -7.93 3.50 -3.48
C VAL A 39 -8.45 3.66 -4.92
N THR A 40 -7.76 4.39 -5.79
CA THR A 40 -8.20 4.56 -7.20
C THR A 40 -8.31 3.22 -7.93
N VAL A 41 -7.33 2.33 -7.76
CA VAL A 41 -7.33 1.00 -8.40
C VAL A 41 -8.46 0.14 -7.84
N MET A 42 -8.68 0.20 -6.52
CA MET A 42 -9.78 -0.53 -5.87
C MET A 42 -11.14 -0.09 -6.42
N ILE A 43 -11.38 1.22 -6.55
CA ILE A 43 -12.60 1.78 -7.13
C ILE A 43 -12.77 1.29 -8.57
N PHE A 44 -11.73 1.38 -9.40
CA PHE A 44 -11.78 0.97 -10.80
C PHE A 44 -12.17 -0.50 -10.96
N VAL A 45 -11.52 -1.39 -10.20
CA VAL A 45 -11.81 -2.83 -10.23
C VAL A 45 -13.21 -3.13 -9.72
N GLU A 46 -13.70 -2.41 -8.71
CA GLU A 46 -15.05 -2.65 -8.18
C GLU A 46 -16.14 -2.18 -9.13
N ILE A 47 -15.94 -1.05 -9.83
CA ILE A 47 -16.81 -0.60 -10.93
C ILE A 47 -16.85 -1.66 -12.04
N ASP A 48 -15.68 -2.15 -12.44
CA ASP A 48 -15.57 -3.19 -13.48
C ASP A 48 -16.33 -4.47 -13.10
N LYS A 49 -16.19 -4.96 -11.85
CA LYS A 49 -16.98 -6.08 -11.34
C LYS A 49 -18.47 -5.78 -11.34
N TRP A 50 -18.87 -4.56 -10.99
CA TRP A 50 -20.27 -4.16 -10.96
C TRP A 50 -20.89 -4.17 -12.36
N LEU A 51 -20.17 -3.66 -13.38
CA LEU A 51 -20.61 -3.72 -14.78
C LEU A 51 -20.76 -5.18 -15.25
N ARG A 52 -19.78 -6.05 -14.97
CA ARG A 52 -19.84 -7.48 -15.37
C ARG A 52 -20.95 -8.27 -14.70
N ARG A 53 -21.38 -7.88 -13.50
CA ARG A 53 -22.53 -8.51 -12.82
C ARG A 53 -23.88 -8.06 -13.39
N ARG A 54 -23.90 -6.96 -14.14
CA ARG A 54 -25.13 -6.33 -14.66
C ARG A 54 -25.35 -6.57 -16.15
N ALA A 55 -24.28 -6.83 -16.91
CA ALA A 55 -24.33 -7.36 -18.28
C ALA A 55 -24.62 -8.87 -18.29
#